data_AF-A0A8J3D4V5-F1
#
_entry.id   AF-A0A8J3D4V5-F1
#
_cell.length_a   1.000
_cell.length_b   1.000
_cell.length_c   1.000
_cell.angle_alpha   90.00
_cell.angle_beta   90.00
_cell.angle_gamma   90.00
#
_symmetry.space_group_name_H-M   'P 1'
#
loop_
_entity.id
_entity.type
_entity.pdbx_description
1 polymer ?
#
loop_
_entity_poly.entity_id
_entity_poly.type
_entity_poly.pdbx_seq_one_letter_code
_entity_poly.pdbx_strand_id
1 'polypeptide(L)'
;MEIDLLELPTKELMDKIGAGSHKPGSGSAAALNGILSCKLILTVIELTLDPKRVKTYGNCSKEFSEIKSKIGETIGPRLEELFKEDARQFDKAIQKRIERDNEQNQQVKNQLQENALLELKKSTELPIEIADLCIELAKSAIIVFNKGFKAARGDSGVALSSALSGLTGCLSIISLNLQSFPKSIWTDKIKIKRNTLRKEYELLTTENVKLMNILDEEADTKNDFLAEFVEIRKMFFGNSRLKDSDIETLARRIQNALWTYQDLIWPTGSPINLLGILKPEKVIQLLKFAFHKVDTLGVNESNEEIAGIINNQDFTIHISLMYAPEVVNFTTAHELGHALLHDQIELHRDIPLDGSEIAKNRSIVERQADKFAAYFLMPSKTVKQLFQEFFQTEQFQINENTSRMLANCSPAELRKTIRDQRDLSRLIAKCEFYNIRPFRSLSKIFNVSVEAMAIRLEELDLIKY
;
A
#
# COMPACT_ATOMS: atom_id res chain seq x y z
N MET A 1 -30.84 2.26 45.26
CA MET A 1 -29.53 2.33 44.57
C MET A 1 -29.84 2.57 43.11
N GLU A 2 -29.34 3.65 42.54
CA GLU A 2 -29.47 3.84 41.09
C GLU A 2 -28.51 2.85 40.40
N ILE A 3 -29.04 1.98 39.55
CA ILE A 3 -28.24 0.99 38.83
C ILE A 3 -27.32 1.74 37.86
N ASP A 4 -26.02 1.47 37.92
CA ASP A 4 -25.09 1.94 36.91
C ASP A 4 -25.32 1.16 35.61
N LEU A 5 -25.93 1.81 34.63
CA LEU A 5 -26.34 1.17 33.38
C LEU A 5 -25.15 0.62 32.58
N LEU A 6 -23.95 1.20 32.71
CA LEU A 6 -22.75 0.72 32.01
C LEU A 6 -22.11 -0.50 32.69
N GLU A 7 -22.44 -0.78 33.95
CA GLU A 7 -21.99 -1.97 34.68
C GLU A 7 -22.89 -3.19 34.44
N LEU A 8 -24.00 -3.01 33.71
CA LEU A 8 -24.88 -4.12 33.36
C LEU A 8 -24.20 -5.07 32.38
N PRO A 9 -24.47 -6.39 32.48
CA PRO A 9 -24.10 -7.32 31.42
C PRO A 9 -24.61 -6.82 30.07
N THR A 10 -23.77 -6.89 29.03
CA THR A 10 -24.07 -6.30 27.72
C THR A 10 -25.44 -6.69 27.19
N LYS A 11 -25.83 -7.97 27.34
CA LYS A 11 -27.15 -8.46 26.93
C LYS A 11 -28.30 -7.74 27.66
N GLU A 12 -28.18 -7.56 28.98
CA GLU A 12 -29.20 -6.86 29.76
C GLU A 12 -29.29 -5.38 29.38
N LEU A 13 -28.15 -4.72 29.14
CA LEU A 13 -28.14 -3.34 28.66
C LEU A 13 -28.86 -3.21 27.31
N MET A 14 -28.59 -4.14 26.37
CA MET A 14 -29.26 -4.17 25.06
C MET A 14 -30.77 -4.42 25.20
N ASP A 15 -31.17 -5.36 26.06
CA ASP A 15 -32.58 -5.65 26.33
C ASP A 15 -33.29 -4.40 26.89
N LYS A 16 -32.64 -3.64 27.78
CA LYS A 16 -33.18 -2.37 28.31
C LYS A 16 -33.31 -1.28 27.25
N ILE A 17 -32.33 -1.12 26.36
CA ILE A 17 -32.41 -0.19 25.22
C ILE A 17 -33.56 -0.58 24.27
N GLY A 18 -33.74 -1.87 24.03
CA GLY A 18 -34.76 -2.42 23.12
C GLY A 18 -36.18 -2.54 23.70
N ALA A 19 -36.34 -2.40 25.01
CA ALA A 19 -37.62 -2.64 25.70
C ALA A 19 -38.74 -1.63 25.38
N GLY A 20 -38.47 -0.59 24.59
CA GLY A 20 -39.43 0.48 24.29
C GLY A 20 -39.75 1.37 25.50
N SER A 21 -39.04 1.20 26.61
CA SER A 21 -39.09 2.09 27.76
C SER A 21 -38.29 3.36 27.50
N HIS A 22 -38.56 4.44 28.24
CA HIS A 22 -37.86 5.72 28.06
C HIS A 22 -36.47 5.78 28.71
N LYS A 23 -35.98 4.70 29.34
CA LYS A 23 -34.71 4.66 30.08
C LYS A 23 -33.99 3.30 29.95
N PRO A 24 -32.76 3.22 29.41
CA PRO A 24 -32.04 4.27 28.66
C PRO A 24 -32.70 4.59 27.32
N GLY A 25 -32.63 5.86 26.93
CA GLY A 25 -33.22 6.37 25.70
C GLY A 25 -32.25 6.45 24.52
N SER A 26 -32.70 7.09 23.43
CA SER A 26 -31.91 7.26 22.22
C SER A 26 -30.67 8.16 22.40
N GLY A 27 -30.68 9.10 23.34
CA GLY A 27 -29.50 9.91 23.67
C GLY A 27 -28.39 9.07 24.31
N SER A 28 -28.78 8.19 25.24
CA SER A 28 -27.88 7.22 25.86
C SER A 28 -27.30 6.26 24.80
N ALA A 29 -28.13 5.78 23.86
CA ALA A 29 -27.64 4.98 22.74
C ALA A 29 -26.66 5.75 21.83
N ALA A 30 -26.87 7.06 21.60
CA ALA A 30 -25.95 7.90 20.86
C ALA A 30 -24.60 8.08 21.60
N ALA A 31 -24.63 8.28 22.93
CA ALA A 31 -23.42 8.32 23.75
C ALA A 31 -22.65 6.98 23.69
N LEU A 32 -23.36 5.85 23.75
CA LEU A 32 -22.76 4.52 23.65
C LEU A 32 -22.01 4.30 22.33
N ASN A 33 -22.55 4.79 21.21
CA ASN A 33 -21.85 4.79 19.93
C ASN A 33 -20.52 5.59 19.98
N GLY A 34 -20.52 6.73 20.66
CA GLY A 34 -19.30 7.51 20.92
C GLY A 34 -18.29 6.74 21.78
N ILE A 35 -18.74 6.06 22.84
CA ILE A 35 -17.87 5.23 23.70
C ILE A 35 -17.23 4.10 22.89
N LEU A 36 -18.00 3.41 22.03
CA LEU A 36 -17.47 2.38 21.15
C LEU A 36 -16.40 2.93 20.19
N SER A 37 -16.66 4.11 19.62
CA SER A 37 -15.69 4.82 18.78
C SER A 37 -14.38 5.11 19.54
N CYS A 38 -14.47 5.58 20.79
CA CYS A 38 -13.29 5.79 21.64
C CYS A 38 -12.45 4.52 21.77
N LYS A 39 -13.09 3.39 22.14
CA LYS A 39 -12.37 2.13 22.37
C LYS A 39 -11.66 1.65 21.10
N LEU A 40 -12.32 1.72 19.94
CA LEU A 40 -11.72 1.30 18.67
C LEU A 40 -10.55 2.21 18.24
N ILE A 41 -10.69 3.53 18.38
CA ILE A 41 -9.58 4.46 18.09
C ILE A 41 -8.37 4.15 18.98
N LEU A 42 -8.60 3.96 20.29
CA LEU A 42 -7.53 3.63 21.24
C LEU A 42 -6.85 2.30 20.90
N THR A 43 -7.61 1.26 20.53
CA THR A 43 -7.05 -0.03 20.09
C THR A 43 -6.11 0.13 18.90
N VAL A 44 -6.52 0.85 17.87
CA VAL A 44 -5.67 1.05 16.68
C VAL A 44 -4.42 1.85 17.03
N ILE A 45 -4.54 2.87 17.87
CA ILE A 45 -3.38 3.64 18.36
C ILE A 45 -2.41 2.72 19.11
N GLU A 46 -2.89 1.87 20.01
CA GLU A 46 -2.05 0.94 20.76
C GLU A 46 -1.33 -0.06 19.87
N LEU A 47 -2.03 -0.64 18.89
CA LEU A 47 -1.41 -1.51 17.89
C LEU A 47 -0.34 -0.78 17.07
N THR A 48 -0.58 0.50 16.76
CA THR A 48 0.35 1.34 15.99
C THR A 48 1.61 1.67 16.78
N LEU A 49 1.47 2.00 18.06
CA LEU A 49 2.56 2.38 18.96
C LEU A 49 3.33 1.18 19.56
N ASP A 50 2.99 -0.04 19.17
CA ASP A 50 3.72 -1.24 19.55
C ASP A 50 5.23 -1.11 19.20
N PRO A 51 6.15 -1.38 20.16
CA PRO A 51 7.59 -1.32 19.93
C PRO A 51 8.07 -2.08 18.68
N LYS A 52 7.38 -3.16 18.30
CA LYS A 52 7.69 -3.96 17.11
C LYS A 52 7.47 -3.21 15.80
N ARG A 53 6.69 -2.13 15.80
CA ARG A 53 6.27 -1.39 14.61
C ARG A 53 6.84 0.04 14.51
N VAL A 54 7.72 0.43 15.43
CA VAL A 54 8.34 1.77 15.49
C VAL A 54 9.07 2.14 14.19
N LYS A 55 9.70 1.17 13.52
CA LYS A 55 10.38 1.42 12.23
C LYS A 55 9.43 1.91 11.14
N THR A 56 8.16 1.49 11.17
CA THR A 56 7.17 1.80 10.15
C THR A 56 6.31 3.02 10.55
N TYR A 57 5.94 3.14 11.82
CA TYR A 57 4.96 4.14 12.30
C TYR A 57 5.53 5.14 13.33
N GLY A 58 6.85 5.19 13.53
CA GLY A 58 7.46 6.09 14.52
C GLY A 58 7.18 7.58 14.28
N ASN A 59 6.92 7.97 13.03
CA ASN A 59 6.64 9.35 12.64
C ASN A 59 5.29 9.90 13.16
N CYS A 60 4.29 9.04 13.42
CA CYS A 60 2.99 9.47 13.96
C CYS A 60 2.90 9.36 15.48
N SER A 61 3.98 8.94 16.17
CA SER A 61 3.94 8.60 17.59
C SER A 61 3.45 9.75 18.48
N LYS A 62 3.94 10.98 18.26
CA LYS A 62 3.55 12.15 19.07
C LYS A 62 2.06 12.50 18.91
N GLU A 63 1.61 12.61 17.67
CA GLU A 63 0.20 12.90 17.33
C GLU A 63 -0.74 11.85 17.92
N PHE A 64 -0.35 10.57 17.86
CA PHE A 64 -1.15 9.46 18.38
C PHE A 64 -1.17 9.44 19.91
N SER A 65 -0.07 9.79 20.59
CA SER A 65 -0.06 9.95 22.04
C SER A 65 -0.98 11.08 22.51
N GLU A 66 -1.01 12.21 21.79
CA GLU A 66 -1.91 13.34 22.08
C GLU A 66 -3.38 12.94 21.89
N ILE A 67 -3.71 12.28 20.78
CA ILE A 67 -5.07 11.75 20.52
C ILE A 67 -5.45 10.73 21.60
N LYS A 68 -4.54 9.81 21.95
CA LYS A 68 -4.77 8.79 22.99
C LYS A 68 -5.11 9.41 24.34
N SER A 69 -4.31 10.39 24.79
CA SER A 69 -4.53 11.08 26.05
C SER A 69 -5.88 11.82 26.04
N LYS A 70 -6.15 12.60 24.99
CA LYS A 70 -7.42 13.32 24.85
C LYS A 70 -8.66 12.39 24.88
N ILE A 71 -8.60 11.27 24.18
CA ILE A 71 -9.72 10.32 24.13
C ILE A 71 -9.85 9.56 25.47
N GLY A 72 -8.74 9.06 26.01
CA GLY A 72 -8.74 8.23 27.21
C GLY A 72 -9.02 8.99 28.50
N GLU A 73 -8.58 10.25 28.60
CA GLU A 73 -8.64 11.04 29.83
C GLU A 73 -9.77 12.08 29.82
N THR A 74 -10.31 12.44 28.66
CA THR A 74 -11.34 13.49 28.55
C THR A 74 -12.60 13.02 27.84
N ILE A 75 -12.52 12.64 26.56
CA ILE A 75 -13.72 12.37 25.75
C ILE A 75 -14.45 11.11 26.21
N GLY A 76 -13.74 10.00 26.41
CA GLY A 76 -14.31 8.72 26.84
C GLY A 76 -15.05 8.82 28.17
N PRO A 77 -14.39 9.30 29.25
CA PRO A 77 -15.05 9.49 30.54
C PRO A 77 -16.26 10.42 30.46
N ARG A 78 -16.18 11.52 29.69
CA ARG A 78 -17.31 12.45 29.54
C ARG A 78 -18.49 11.82 28.81
N LEU A 79 -18.26 10.97 27.82
CA LEU A 79 -19.34 10.22 27.14
C LEU A 79 -20.00 9.19 28.07
N GLU A 80 -19.24 8.55 28.95
CA GLU A 80 -19.77 7.64 29.97
C GLU A 80 -20.66 8.39 30.99
N GLU A 81 -20.28 9.61 31.36
CA GLU A 81 -21.13 10.50 32.18
C GLU A 81 -22.39 10.92 31.43
N LEU A 82 -22.25 11.41 30.19
CA LEU A 82 -23.36 11.86 29.34
C LEU A 82 -24.38 10.73 29.08
N PHE A 83 -23.91 9.50 28.95
CA PHE A 83 -24.77 8.32 28.87
C PHE A 83 -25.71 8.22 30.07
N LYS A 84 -25.16 8.38 31.29
CA LYS A 84 -25.93 8.30 32.55
C LYS A 84 -26.80 9.56 32.75
N GLU A 85 -26.25 10.73 32.46
CA GLU A 85 -26.96 12.02 32.57
C GLU A 85 -28.18 12.07 31.66
N ASP A 86 -28.07 11.63 30.40
CA ASP A 86 -29.19 11.58 29.46
C ASP A 86 -30.32 10.68 29.96
N ALA A 87 -29.99 9.46 30.38
CA ALA A 87 -30.96 8.51 30.92
C ALA A 87 -31.72 9.07 32.14
N ARG A 88 -31.05 9.83 33.02
CA ARG A 88 -31.68 10.49 34.17
C ARG A 88 -32.50 11.70 33.78
N GLN A 89 -31.96 12.55 32.92
CA GLN A 89 -32.56 13.83 32.59
C GLN A 89 -33.81 13.65 31.73
N PHE A 90 -33.81 12.68 30.83
CA PHE A 90 -34.99 12.34 30.04
C PHE A 90 -36.10 11.71 30.90
N ASP A 91 -35.74 10.83 31.84
CA ASP A 91 -36.69 10.25 32.80
C ASP A 91 -37.42 11.34 33.63
N LYS A 92 -36.69 12.37 34.10
CA LYS A 92 -37.31 13.53 34.76
C LYS A 92 -38.31 14.26 33.87
N ALA A 93 -37.97 14.48 32.59
CA ALA A 93 -38.87 15.15 31.65
C ALA A 93 -40.14 14.31 31.39
N ILE A 94 -40.02 12.98 31.31
CA ILE A 94 -41.16 12.07 31.16
C ILE A 94 -42.03 12.06 32.42
N GLN A 95 -41.43 11.97 33.61
CA GLN A 95 -42.18 12.05 34.88
C GLN A 95 -43.00 13.33 34.99
N LYS A 96 -42.42 14.48 34.61
CA LYS A 96 -43.15 15.77 34.60
C LYS A 96 -44.29 15.82 33.58
N ARG A 97 -44.17 15.13 32.44
CA ARG A 97 -45.28 14.97 31.48
C ARG A 97 -46.40 14.10 32.05
N ILE A 98 -46.06 13.01 32.73
CA ILE A 98 -47.04 12.14 33.40
C ILE A 98 -47.78 12.89 34.51
N GLU A 99 -47.06 13.63 35.36
CA GLU A 99 -47.66 14.49 36.39
C GLU A 99 -48.67 15.48 35.77
N ARG A 100 -48.28 16.15 34.67
CA ARG A 100 -49.15 17.07 33.92
C ARG A 100 -50.39 16.37 33.36
N ASP A 101 -50.24 15.19 32.79
CA ASP A 101 -51.33 14.48 32.11
C ASP A 101 -52.38 13.95 33.09
N ASN A 102 -51.94 13.61 34.31
CA ASN A 102 -52.83 13.17 35.39
C ASN A 102 -53.54 14.33 36.12
N GLU A 103 -52.99 15.54 36.08
CA GLU A 103 -53.57 16.72 36.72
C GLU A 103 -54.86 17.19 36.03
N GLN A 104 -55.90 17.43 36.84
CA GLN A 104 -57.23 17.86 36.40
C GLN A 104 -57.40 19.38 36.46
N ASN A 105 -56.72 20.06 37.39
CA ASN A 105 -56.76 21.50 37.52
C ASN A 105 -55.93 22.17 36.41
N GLN A 106 -56.60 22.96 35.55
CA GLN A 106 -55.95 23.58 34.40
C GLN A 106 -54.81 24.55 34.77
N GLN A 107 -54.90 25.25 35.89
CA GLN A 107 -53.85 26.17 36.34
C GLN A 107 -52.59 25.41 36.76
N VAL A 108 -52.75 24.35 37.55
CA VAL A 108 -51.64 23.48 37.96
C VAL A 108 -51.05 22.75 36.75
N LYS A 109 -51.91 22.30 35.83
CA LYS A 109 -51.50 21.66 34.57
C LYS A 109 -50.61 22.57 33.71
N ASN A 110 -50.92 23.87 33.64
CA ASN A 110 -50.08 24.84 32.92
C ASN A 110 -48.70 24.99 33.59
N GLN A 111 -48.63 25.03 34.92
CA GLN A 111 -47.35 25.07 35.65
C GLN A 111 -46.52 23.79 35.44
N LEU A 112 -47.16 22.62 35.48
CA LEU A 112 -46.50 21.34 35.20
C LEU A 112 -46.01 21.25 33.75
N GLN A 113 -46.75 21.80 32.79
CA GLN A 113 -46.32 21.93 31.40
C GLN A 113 -45.04 22.77 31.28
N GLU A 114 -44.96 23.91 31.96
CA GLU A 114 -43.75 24.75 31.97
C GLU A 114 -42.56 24.01 32.59
N ASN A 115 -42.78 23.31 33.71
CA ASN A 115 -41.75 22.50 34.36
C ASN A 115 -41.26 21.35 33.45
N ALA A 116 -42.17 20.65 32.75
CA ALA A 116 -41.81 19.61 31.80
C ALA A 116 -40.99 20.16 30.63
N LEU A 117 -41.32 21.36 30.13
CA LEU A 117 -40.55 22.04 29.11
C LEU A 117 -39.16 22.47 29.60
N LEU A 118 -39.03 22.92 30.86
CA LEU A 118 -37.73 23.24 31.47
C LEU A 118 -36.81 22.01 31.56
N GLU A 119 -37.35 20.86 31.99
CA GLU A 119 -36.57 19.61 32.04
C GLU A 119 -36.21 19.10 30.63
N LEU A 120 -37.09 19.29 29.64
CA LEU A 120 -36.81 18.99 28.24
C LEU A 120 -35.74 19.92 27.63
N LYS A 121 -35.66 21.20 28.04
CA LYS A 121 -34.58 22.10 27.60
C LYS A 121 -33.23 21.55 28.01
N LYS A 122 -33.07 21.17 29.28
CA LYS A 122 -31.84 20.54 29.79
C LYS A 122 -31.52 19.24 29.04
N SER A 123 -32.54 18.40 28.80
CA SER A 123 -32.40 17.17 28.02
C SER A 123 -31.98 17.43 26.57
N THR A 124 -32.33 18.58 25.98
CA THR A 124 -31.90 18.97 24.62
C THR A 124 -30.42 19.36 24.55
N GLU A 125 -29.83 19.80 25.66
CA GLU A 125 -28.44 20.27 25.70
C GLU A 125 -27.44 19.10 25.74
N LEU A 126 -27.80 17.96 26.34
CA LEU A 126 -26.91 16.78 26.43
C LEU A 126 -26.59 16.17 25.05
N PRO A 127 -27.56 15.93 24.13
CA PRO A 127 -27.25 15.47 22.77
C PRO A 127 -26.39 16.43 21.96
N ILE A 128 -26.40 17.74 22.25
CA ILE A 128 -25.52 18.70 21.58
C ILE A 128 -24.06 18.43 21.96
N GLU A 129 -23.81 18.20 23.26
CA GLU A 129 -22.48 17.87 23.75
C GLU A 129 -22.01 16.51 23.24
N ILE A 130 -22.87 15.48 23.28
CA ILE A 130 -22.58 14.16 22.70
C ILE A 130 -22.21 14.29 21.22
N ALA A 131 -22.95 15.09 20.45
CA ALA A 131 -22.69 15.34 19.04
C ALA A 131 -21.33 16.02 18.79
N ASP A 132 -20.97 17.02 19.59
CA ASP A 132 -19.67 17.69 19.50
C ASP A 132 -18.52 16.70 19.78
N LEU A 133 -18.62 15.87 20.82
CA LEU A 133 -17.63 14.84 21.13
C LEU A 133 -17.54 13.78 20.01
N CYS A 134 -18.67 13.38 19.43
CA CYS A 134 -18.69 12.47 18.28
C CYS A 134 -17.96 13.07 17.06
N ILE A 135 -18.07 14.38 16.82
CA ILE A 135 -17.33 15.06 15.74
C ILE A 135 -15.82 14.96 15.98
N GLU A 136 -15.36 15.15 17.22
CA GLU A 136 -13.95 15.03 17.57
C GLU A 136 -13.42 13.60 17.41
N LEU A 137 -14.23 12.60 17.76
CA LEU A 137 -13.91 11.19 17.56
C LEU A 137 -13.86 10.83 16.08
N ALA A 138 -14.81 11.30 15.28
CA ALA A 138 -14.81 11.09 13.83
C ALA A 138 -13.54 11.67 13.18
N LYS A 139 -13.14 12.89 13.55
CA LYS A 139 -11.89 13.52 13.09
C LYS A 139 -10.66 12.70 13.50
N SER A 140 -10.63 12.21 14.73
CA SER A 140 -9.54 11.37 15.24
C SER A 140 -9.49 10.01 14.51
N ALA A 141 -10.63 9.39 14.25
CA ALA A 141 -10.73 8.13 13.51
C ALA A 141 -10.21 8.27 12.07
N ILE A 142 -10.49 9.39 11.40
CA ILE A 142 -9.95 9.68 10.05
C ILE A 142 -8.42 9.77 10.09
N ILE A 143 -7.84 10.47 11.08
CA ILE A 143 -6.38 10.57 11.24
C ILE A 143 -5.77 9.17 11.48
N VAL A 144 -6.37 8.40 12.37
CA VAL A 144 -5.90 7.07 12.75
C VAL A 144 -6.07 6.06 11.60
N PHE A 145 -7.11 6.17 10.78
CA PHE A 145 -7.26 5.40 9.56
C PHE A 145 -6.10 5.63 8.58
N ASN A 146 -5.74 6.90 8.36
CA ASN A 146 -4.73 7.25 7.36
C ASN A 146 -3.29 6.95 7.80
N LYS A 147 -2.98 7.14 9.09
CA LYS A 147 -1.61 7.08 9.61
C LYS A 147 -1.32 5.85 10.49
N GLY A 148 -2.37 5.17 10.94
CA GLY A 148 -2.26 4.06 11.88
C GLY A 148 -1.88 2.75 11.22
N PHE A 149 -1.86 1.70 12.04
CA PHE A 149 -1.53 0.35 11.59
C PHE A 149 -2.49 -0.12 10.49
N LYS A 150 -1.98 -0.30 9.27
CA LYS A 150 -2.79 -0.52 8.06
C LYS A 150 -3.73 -1.73 8.16
N ALA A 151 -3.32 -2.79 8.87
CA ALA A 151 -4.12 -4.00 9.03
C ALA A 151 -5.31 -3.82 9.99
N ALA A 152 -5.30 -2.78 10.83
CA ALA A 152 -6.39 -2.44 11.74
C ALA A 152 -7.25 -1.27 11.22
N ARG A 153 -7.12 -0.89 9.94
CA ARG A 153 -7.93 0.19 9.34
C ARG A 153 -9.43 -0.10 9.35
N GLY A 154 -9.82 -1.38 9.34
CA GLY A 154 -11.21 -1.78 9.54
C GLY A 154 -11.77 -1.25 10.87
N ASP A 155 -11.01 -1.37 11.96
CA ASP A 155 -11.42 -0.88 13.29
C ASP A 155 -11.57 0.64 13.30
N SER A 156 -10.66 1.37 12.63
CA SER A 156 -10.78 2.84 12.45
C SER A 156 -12.04 3.21 11.66
N GLY A 157 -12.38 2.46 10.61
CA GLY A 157 -13.60 2.67 9.81
C GLY A 157 -14.88 2.43 10.61
N VAL A 158 -14.90 1.38 11.44
CA VAL A 158 -16.00 1.14 12.38
C VAL A 158 -16.09 2.27 13.41
N ALA A 159 -14.95 2.73 13.94
CA ALA A 159 -14.93 3.84 14.89
C ALA A 159 -15.51 5.13 14.32
N LEU A 160 -15.15 5.48 13.08
CA LEU A 160 -15.70 6.63 12.36
C LEU A 160 -17.21 6.47 12.16
N SER A 161 -17.66 5.28 11.73
CA SER A 161 -19.08 5.00 11.52
C SER A 161 -19.90 5.05 12.82
N SER A 162 -19.35 4.56 13.94
CA SER A 162 -19.97 4.68 15.25
C SER A 162 -20.09 6.14 15.68
N ALA A 163 -19.05 6.96 15.52
CA ALA A 163 -19.10 8.39 15.82
C ALA A 163 -20.16 9.11 14.97
N LEU A 164 -20.23 8.82 13.67
CA LEU A 164 -21.25 9.37 12.76
C LEU A 164 -22.68 8.94 13.17
N SER A 165 -22.86 7.69 13.59
CA SER A 165 -24.14 7.19 14.11
C SER A 165 -24.58 7.95 15.37
N GLY A 166 -23.66 8.17 16.32
CA GLY A 166 -23.89 9.00 17.50
C GLY A 166 -24.31 10.43 17.15
N LEU A 167 -23.58 11.07 16.24
CA LEU A 167 -23.88 12.42 15.74
C LEU A 167 -25.27 12.52 15.09
N THR A 168 -25.60 11.59 14.18
CA THR A 168 -26.91 11.57 13.49
C THR A 168 -28.07 11.28 14.45
N GLY A 169 -27.85 10.38 15.41
CA GLY A 169 -28.80 10.13 16.49
C GLY A 169 -29.10 11.43 17.27
N CYS A 170 -28.06 12.15 17.67
CA CYS A 170 -28.20 13.43 18.39
C CYS A 170 -28.92 14.50 17.57
N LEU A 171 -28.60 14.65 16.27
CA LEU A 171 -29.29 15.58 15.37
C LEU A 171 -30.80 15.32 15.29
N SER A 172 -31.18 14.05 15.29
CA SER A 172 -32.58 13.61 15.28
C SER A 172 -33.28 13.95 16.60
N ILE A 173 -32.64 13.64 17.74
CA ILE A 173 -33.16 13.95 19.08
C ILE A 173 -33.36 15.45 19.28
N ILE A 174 -32.36 16.27 18.93
CA ILE A 174 -32.45 17.73 19.02
C ILE A 174 -33.63 18.25 18.19
N SER A 175 -33.83 17.70 16.99
CA SER A 175 -34.92 18.11 16.10
C SER A 175 -36.30 17.73 16.66
N LEU A 176 -36.44 16.54 17.25
CA LEU A 176 -37.67 16.10 17.90
C LEU A 176 -37.98 16.96 19.12
N ASN A 177 -37.00 17.23 19.99
CA ASN A 177 -37.22 18.04 21.18
C ASN A 177 -37.64 19.48 20.83
N LEU A 178 -37.06 20.08 19.78
CA LEU A 178 -37.42 21.42 19.32
C LEU A 178 -38.89 21.55 18.88
N GLN A 179 -39.56 20.47 18.47
CA GLN A 179 -40.99 20.50 18.11
C GLN A 179 -41.89 20.85 19.30
N SER A 180 -41.41 20.64 20.53
CA SER A 180 -42.16 20.92 21.76
C SER A 180 -42.13 22.40 22.18
N PHE A 181 -41.39 23.27 21.48
CA PHE A 181 -41.17 24.66 21.89
C PHE A 181 -41.65 25.67 20.85
N PRO A 182 -42.29 26.79 21.27
CA PRO A 182 -42.54 27.92 20.39
C PRO A 182 -41.23 28.64 20.04
N LYS A 183 -41.26 29.45 18.98
CA LYS A 183 -40.11 30.27 18.58
C LYS A 183 -39.68 31.21 19.71
N SER A 184 -38.39 31.17 20.02
CA SER A 184 -37.73 31.97 21.05
C SER A 184 -36.24 32.14 20.74
N ILE A 185 -35.58 33.03 21.47
CA ILE A 185 -34.12 33.22 21.39
C ILE A 185 -33.38 31.89 21.63
N TRP A 186 -33.85 31.08 22.58
CA TRP A 186 -33.26 29.78 22.87
C TRP A 186 -33.44 28.80 21.70
N THR A 187 -34.64 28.66 21.14
CA THR A 187 -34.86 27.74 19.99
C THR A 187 -34.04 28.17 18.76
N ASP A 188 -33.88 29.48 18.53
CA ASP A 188 -33.06 29.99 17.43
C ASP A 188 -31.57 29.66 17.64
N LYS A 189 -31.05 29.79 18.88
CA LYS A 189 -29.69 29.38 19.24
C LYS A 189 -29.47 27.87 18.99
N ILE A 190 -30.37 27.02 19.47
CA ILE A 190 -30.27 25.56 19.29
C ILE A 190 -30.37 25.19 17.80
N LYS A 191 -31.24 25.86 17.03
CA LYS A 191 -31.35 25.67 15.57
C LYS A 191 -30.03 25.99 14.84
N ILE A 192 -29.34 27.06 15.22
CA ILE A 192 -28.03 27.42 14.66
C ILE A 192 -26.99 26.35 15.00
N LYS A 193 -26.92 25.92 16.26
CA LYS A 193 -25.97 24.87 16.69
C LYS A 193 -26.23 23.55 15.95
N ARG A 194 -27.48 23.11 15.87
CA ARG A 194 -27.88 21.92 15.08
C ARG A 194 -27.49 22.04 13.61
N ASN A 195 -27.68 23.20 12.99
CA ASN A 195 -27.28 23.41 11.59
C ASN A 195 -25.76 23.29 11.41
N THR A 196 -24.98 23.74 12.39
CA THR A 196 -23.51 23.58 12.40
C THR A 196 -23.12 22.11 12.51
N LEU A 197 -23.71 21.38 13.47
CA LEU A 197 -23.51 19.94 13.64
C LEU A 197 -23.85 19.14 12.36
N ARG A 198 -24.93 19.51 11.68
CA ARG A 198 -25.34 18.86 10.42
C ARG A 198 -24.33 19.09 9.29
N LYS A 199 -23.75 20.29 9.18
CA LYS A 199 -22.70 20.56 8.19
C LYS A 199 -21.45 19.71 8.44
N GLU A 200 -21.04 19.58 9.70
CA GLU A 200 -19.93 18.70 10.09
C GLU A 200 -20.24 17.24 9.77
N TYR A 201 -21.47 16.78 10.04
CA TYR A 201 -21.93 15.43 9.67
C TYR A 201 -21.81 15.17 8.15
N GLU A 202 -22.30 16.09 7.31
CA GLU A 202 -22.25 15.97 5.86
C GLU A 202 -20.79 15.87 5.35
N LEU A 203 -19.90 16.69 5.91
CA LEU A 203 -18.47 16.66 5.59
C LEU A 203 -17.83 15.33 5.99
N LEU A 204 -18.02 14.90 7.23
CA LEU A 204 -17.42 13.68 7.77
C LEU A 204 -17.97 12.42 7.09
N THR A 205 -19.24 12.42 6.68
CA THR A 205 -19.84 11.33 5.91
C THR A 205 -19.21 11.23 4.53
N THR A 206 -18.96 12.37 3.88
CA THR A 206 -18.25 12.40 2.60
C THR A 206 -16.84 11.82 2.72
N GLU A 207 -16.11 12.18 3.79
CA GLU A 207 -14.81 11.58 4.07
C GLU A 207 -14.91 10.07 4.36
N ASN A 208 -15.91 9.62 5.13
CA ASN A 208 -16.11 8.20 5.40
C ASN A 208 -16.28 7.37 4.11
N VAL A 209 -17.06 7.87 3.15
CA VAL A 209 -17.24 7.22 1.84
C VAL A 209 -15.92 7.19 1.06
N LYS A 210 -15.12 8.26 1.07
CA LYS A 210 -13.80 8.26 0.43
C LYS A 210 -12.88 7.19 1.04
N LEU A 211 -12.86 7.05 2.36
CA LEU A 211 -12.03 6.05 3.03
C LEU A 211 -12.46 4.61 2.68
N MET A 212 -13.77 4.37 2.50
CA MET A 212 -14.27 3.08 2.00
C MET A 212 -13.78 2.81 0.57
N ASN A 213 -13.92 3.78 -0.33
CA ASN A 213 -13.45 3.65 -1.71
C ASN A 213 -11.94 3.37 -1.79
N ILE A 214 -11.13 3.97 -0.91
CA ILE A 214 -9.69 3.68 -0.83
C ILE A 214 -9.45 2.20 -0.49
N LEU A 215 -10.23 1.62 0.42
CA LEU A 215 -10.09 0.18 0.75
C LEU A 215 -10.50 -0.71 -0.43
N ASP A 216 -11.56 -0.34 -1.14
CA ASP A 216 -12.03 -1.08 -2.32
C ASP A 216 -10.97 -1.04 -3.42
N GLU A 217 -10.44 0.15 -3.75
CA GLU A 217 -9.37 0.33 -4.74
C GLU A 217 -8.11 -0.45 -4.37
N GLU A 218 -7.69 -0.43 -3.10
CA GLU A 218 -6.54 -1.21 -2.62
C GLU A 218 -6.79 -2.73 -2.72
N ALA A 219 -8.02 -3.18 -2.45
CA ALA A 219 -8.40 -4.58 -2.56
C ALA A 219 -8.38 -5.05 -4.02
N ASP A 220 -8.99 -4.27 -4.92
CA ASP A 220 -9.03 -4.56 -6.35
C ASP A 220 -7.63 -4.54 -6.96
N THR A 221 -6.82 -3.50 -6.66
CA THR A 221 -5.43 -3.42 -7.13
C THR A 221 -4.62 -4.64 -6.69
N LYS A 222 -4.81 -5.11 -5.46
CA LYS A 222 -4.13 -6.30 -4.94
C LYS A 222 -4.62 -7.57 -5.63
N ASN A 223 -5.91 -7.68 -5.93
CA ASN A 223 -6.47 -8.82 -6.67
C ASN A 223 -5.93 -8.87 -8.10
N ASP A 224 -5.94 -7.73 -8.80
CA ASP A 224 -5.42 -7.59 -10.16
C ASP A 224 -3.92 -7.90 -10.21
N PHE A 225 -3.15 -7.42 -9.22
CA PHE A 225 -1.75 -7.78 -9.05
C PHE A 225 -1.56 -9.29 -8.94
N LEU A 226 -2.31 -9.96 -8.05
CA LEU A 226 -2.20 -11.41 -7.86
C LEU A 226 -2.61 -12.18 -9.12
N ALA A 227 -3.66 -11.73 -9.82
CA ALA A 227 -4.11 -12.32 -11.07
C ALA A 227 -3.05 -12.18 -12.17
N GLU A 228 -2.43 -11.00 -12.30
CA GLU A 228 -1.43 -10.73 -13.33
C GLU A 228 -0.21 -11.67 -13.23
N PHE A 229 0.33 -11.90 -12.02
CA PHE A 229 1.46 -12.81 -11.83
C PHE A 229 1.10 -14.28 -12.04
N VAL A 230 -0.15 -14.67 -11.75
CA VAL A 230 -0.67 -16.01 -12.06
C VAL A 230 -0.77 -16.21 -13.58
N GLU A 231 -1.30 -15.22 -14.31
CA GLU A 231 -1.46 -15.28 -15.76
C GLU A 231 -0.12 -15.20 -16.49
N ILE A 232 0.82 -14.37 -16.03
CA ILE A 232 2.22 -14.33 -16.52
C ILE A 232 2.84 -15.72 -16.46
N ARG A 233 2.69 -16.42 -15.32
CA ARG A 233 3.22 -17.77 -15.15
C ARG A 233 2.54 -18.77 -16.09
N LYS A 234 1.21 -18.74 -16.24
CA LYS A 234 0.51 -19.70 -17.11
C LYS A 234 0.83 -19.55 -18.60
N MET A 235 1.15 -18.34 -19.06
CA MET A 235 1.16 -18.03 -20.49
C MET A 235 2.22 -18.79 -21.29
N PHE A 236 3.40 -19.04 -20.72
CA PHE A 236 4.53 -19.64 -21.43
C PHE A 236 5.21 -20.81 -20.72
N PHE A 237 4.75 -21.14 -19.51
CA PHE A 237 5.35 -22.21 -18.71
C PHE A 237 5.17 -23.57 -19.37
N GLY A 238 6.27 -24.31 -19.52
CA GLY A 238 6.31 -25.65 -20.13
C GLY A 238 6.27 -25.66 -21.66
N ASN A 239 6.24 -24.50 -22.33
CA ASN A 239 6.27 -24.45 -23.78
C ASN A 239 7.71 -24.53 -24.32
N SER A 240 8.04 -25.61 -25.02
CA SER A 240 9.38 -25.83 -25.58
C SER A 240 9.67 -25.10 -26.90
N ARG A 241 8.66 -24.46 -27.53
CA ARG A 241 8.77 -23.81 -28.85
C ARG A 241 8.55 -22.30 -28.78
N LEU A 242 9.24 -21.63 -27.86
CA LEU A 242 9.18 -20.18 -27.71
C LEU A 242 10.14 -19.49 -28.67
N LYS A 243 9.66 -18.45 -29.35
CA LYS A 243 10.50 -17.53 -30.13
C LYS A 243 11.06 -16.44 -29.22
N ASP A 244 12.18 -15.85 -29.62
CA ASP A 244 12.76 -14.67 -28.97
C ASP A 244 11.72 -13.55 -28.73
N SER A 245 10.80 -13.32 -29.69
CA SER A 245 9.72 -12.33 -29.55
C SER A 245 8.74 -12.65 -28.41
N ASP A 246 8.48 -13.93 -28.15
CA ASP A 246 7.58 -14.37 -27.09
C ASP A 246 8.24 -14.13 -25.72
N ILE A 247 9.54 -14.43 -25.62
CA ILE A 247 10.34 -14.20 -24.41
C ILE A 247 10.49 -12.71 -24.12
N GLU A 248 10.71 -11.87 -25.15
CA GLU A 248 10.76 -10.41 -24.97
C GLU A 248 9.39 -9.85 -24.53
N THR A 249 8.30 -10.41 -25.05
CA THR A 249 6.94 -10.04 -24.63
C THR A 249 6.71 -10.39 -23.16
N LEU A 250 7.13 -11.57 -22.72
CA LEU A 250 7.05 -11.99 -21.33
C LEU A 250 7.87 -11.05 -20.41
N ALA A 251 9.13 -10.80 -20.75
CA ALA A 251 9.99 -9.89 -19.98
C ALA A 251 9.36 -8.50 -19.83
N ARG A 252 8.81 -7.95 -20.93
CA ARG A 252 8.10 -6.67 -20.93
C ARG A 252 6.83 -6.67 -20.07
N ARG A 253 6.06 -7.76 -20.08
CA ARG A 253 4.85 -7.88 -19.25
C ARG A 253 5.20 -7.82 -17.77
N ILE A 254 6.27 -8.52 -17.36
CA ILE A 254 6.77 -8.46 -15.98
C ILE A 254 7.29 -7.07 -15.63
N GLN A 255 8.07 -6.43 -16.50
CA GLN A 255 8.55 -5.05 -16.29
C GLN A 255 7.38 -4.07 -16.09
N ASN A 256 6.33 -4.19 -16.91
CA ASN A 256 5.13 -3.37 -16.78
C ASN A 256 4.39 -3.67 -15.48
N ALA A 257 4.24 -4.93 -15.10
CA ALA A 257 3.61 -5.30 -13.83
C ALA A 257 4.39 -4.76 -12.62
N LEU A 258 5.73 -4.86 -12.64
CA LEU A 258 6.58 -4.28 -11.61
C LEU A 258 6.45 -2.76 -11.51
N TRP A 259 6.29 -2.07 -12.65
CA TRP A 259 6.07 -0.62 -12.68
C TRP A 259 4.69 -0.24 -12.16
N THR A 260 3.64 -0.86 -12.68
CA THR A 260 2.24 -0.58 -12.33
C THR A 260 1.96 -0.82 -10.85
N TYR A 261 2.51 -1.90 -10.30
CA TYR A 261 2.25 -2.32 -8.91
C TYR A 261 3.41 -2.00 -7.96
N GLN A 262 4.28 -1.04 -8.31
CA GLN A 262 5.49 -0.76 -7.54
C GLN A 262 5.23 -0.43 -6.06
N ASP A 263 4.14 0.28 -5.75
CA ASP A 263 3.82 0.65 -4.36
C ASP A 263 3.31 -0.53 -3.52
N LEU A 264 2.76 -1.57 -4.17
CA LEU A 264 2.42 -2.83 -3.51
C LEU A 264 3.67 -3.70 -3.29
N ILE A 265 4.57 -3.72 -4.26
CA ILE A 265 5.79 -4.56 -4.24
C ILE A 265 6.84 -3.97 -3.29
N TRP A 266 6.96 -2.64 -3.25
CA TRP A 266 7.88 -1.89 -2.41
C TRP A 266 7.14 -0.88 -1.53
N PRO A 267 6.50 -1.32 -0.43
CA PRO A 267 5.74 -0.45 0.47
C PRO A 267 6.56 0.69 1.08
N THR A 268 7.89 0.55 1.10
CA THR A 268 8.85 1.57 1.53
C THR A 268 9.95 1.70 0.48
N GLY A 269 10.14 2.91 -0.06
CA GLY A 269 11.22 3.19 -1.00
C GLY A 269 10.96 2.65 -2.42
N SER A 270 9.75 2.87 -2.96
CA SER A 270 9.41 2.55 -4.35
C SER A 270 10.46 3.11 -5.32
N PRO A 271 10.92 2.32 -6.31
CA PRO A 271 11.88 2.80 -7.29
C PRO A 271 11.36 3.99 -8.09
N ILE A 272 12.21 5.01 -8.30
CA ILE A 272 11.80 6.27 -8.95
C ILE A 272 11.89 6.19 -10.49
N ASN A 273 12.55 5.17 -11.02
CA ASN A 273 12.76 4.98 -12.45
C ASN A 273 12.70 3.51 -12.86
N LEU A 274 12.62 3.27 -14.17
CA LEU A 274 12.49 1.93 -14.75
C LEU A 274 13.66 1.01 -14.38
N LEU A 275 14.89 1.50 -14.30
CA LEU A 275 16.05 0.66 -13.95
C LEU A 275 15.97 0.17 -12.50
N GLY A 276 15.37 0.96 -11.62
CA GLY A 276 15.22 0.62 -10.21
C GLY A 276 14.24 -0.55 -9.97
N ILE A 277 13.26 -0.75 -10.86
CA ILE A 277 12.31 -1.88 -10.75
C ILE A 277 12.85 -3.20 -11.32
N LEU A 278 13.93 -3.20 -12.11
CA LEU A 278 14.49 -4.40 -12.75
C LEU A 278 15.24 -5.28 -11.73
N LYS A 279 14.48 -5.88 -10.81
CA LYS A 279 14.98 -6.67 -9.68
C LYS A 279 14.49 -8.11 -9.81
N PRO A 280 15.28 -9.03 -10.38
CA PRO A 280 14.82 -10.40 -10.62
C PRO A 280 14.49 -11.12 -9.30
N GLU A 281 15.26 -10.87 -8.23
CA GLU A 281 14.97 -11.38 -6.88
C GLU A 281 13.57 -11.03 -6.37
N LYS A 282 13.02 -9.87 -6.76
CA LYS A 282 11.68 -9.47 -6.35
C LYS A 282 10.63 -10.26 -7.08
N VAL A 283 10.79 -10.47 -8.39
CA VAL A 283 9.89 -11.31 -9.18
C VAL A 283 9.90 -12.75 -8.66
N ILE A 284 11.07 -13.30 -8.34
CA ILE A 284 11.21 -14.65 -7.75
C ILE A 284 10.37 -14.76 -6.46
N GLN A 285 10.48 -13.78 -5.56
CA GLN A 285 9.68 -13.74 -4.32
C GLN A 285 8.18 -13.65 -4.61
N LEU A 286 7.77 -12.87 -5.62
CA LEU A 286 6.36 -12.76 -6.03
C LEU A 286 5.81 -14.06 -6.63
N LEU A 287 6.66 -14.85 -7.28
CA LEU A 287 6.35 -16.20 -7.75
C LEU A 287 6.37 -17.25 -6.63
N LYS A 288 6.60 -16.83 -5.37
CA LYS A 288 6.63 -17.64 -4.16
C LYS A 288 7.79 -18.65 -4.09
N PHE A 289 8.87 -18.38 -4.82
CA PHE A 289 10.11 -19.14 -4.65
C PHE A 289 10.87 -18.62 -3.42
N ALA A 290 11.39 -19.54 -2.61
CA ALA A 290 12.41 -19.23 -1.62
C ALA A 290 13.70 -18.86 -2.35
N PHE A 291 14.27 -17.71 -2.00
CA PHE A 291 15.44 -17.16 -2.66
C PHE A 291 16.58 -16.98 -1.66
N HIS A 292 17.70 -17.66 -1.91
CA HIS A 292 18.85 -17.71 -1.02
C HIS A 292 20.12 -17.29 -1.76
N LYS A 293 20.84 -16.32 -1.19
CA LYS A 293 22.19 -15.98 -1.61
C LYS A 293 23.16 -16.69 -0.67
N VAL A 294 24.07 -17.49 -1.21
CA VAL A 294 25.03 -18.31 -0.46
C VAL A 294 26.45 -18.01 -0.91
N ASP A 295 27.45 -18.25 -0.06
CA ASP A 295 28.85 -17.89 -0.39
C ASP A 295 29.38 -18.67 -1.60
N THR A 296 29.07 -19.96 -1.69
CA THR A 296 29.42 -20.83 -2.81
C THR A 296 28.40 -21.96 -2.96
N LEU A 297 28.23 -22.45 -4.20
CA LEU A 297 27.40 -23.61 -4.54
C LEU A 297 28.23 -24.87 -4.86
N GLY A 298 29.57 -24.77 -4.73
CA GLY A 298 30.50 -25.83 -5.11
C GLY A 298 30.70 -25.93 -6.62
N VAL A 299 31.20 -27.10 -7.06
CA VAL A 299 31.52 -27.40 -8.45
C VAL A 299 30.60 -28.47 -9.02
N ASN A 300 30.38 -28.44 -10.34
CA ASN A 300 29.66 -29.48 -11.07
C ASN A 300 30.55 -30.73 -11.32
N GLU A 301 30.01 -31.73 -12.01
CA GLU A 301 30.72 -32.97 -12.33
C GLU A 301 31.95 -32.76 -13.25
N SER A 302 31.98 -31.64 -13.96
CA SER A 302 33.09 -31.18 -14.81
C SER A 302 34.11 -30.33 -14.05
N ASN A 303 33.98 -30.21 -12.71
CA ASN A 303 34.83 -29.40 -11.84
C ASN A 303 34.77 -27.89 -12.14
N GLU A 304 33.63 -27.41 -12.63
CA GLU A 304 33.34 -25.99 -12.90
C GLU A 304 32.46 -25.41 -11.79
N GLU A 305 32.74 -24.17 -11.38
CA GLU A 305 32.02 -23.50 -10.30
C GLU A 305 30.57 -23.14 -10.69
N ILE A 306 29.61 -23.48 -9.83
CA ILE A 306 28.18 -23.25 -10.10
C ILE A 306 27.77 -21.84 -9.65
N ALA A 307 27.11 -21.09 -10.53
CA ALA A 307 26.63 -19.74 -10.26
C ALA A 307 25.21 -19.69 -9.71
N GLY A 308 24.33 -20.57 -10.17
CA GLY A 308 22.92 -20.61 -9.78
C GLY A 308 22.38 -22.04 -9.77
N ILE A 309 21.43 -22.29 -8.86
CA ILE A 309 20.68 -23.53 -8.79
C ILE A 309 19.20 -23.21 -8.59
N ILE A 310 18.34 -23.77 -9.42
CA ILE A 310 16.89 -23.77 -9.25
C ILE A 310 16.37 -25.19 -9.03
N ASN A 311 15.41 -25.31 -8.09
CA ASN A 311 14.61 -26.49 -7.89
C ASN A 311 13.13 -26.11 -7.95
N ASN A 312 12.47 -26.54 -9.03
CA ASN A 312 11.05 -26.29 -9.28
C ASN A 312 10.10 -27.15 -8.42
N GLN A 313 10.56 -28.26 -7.81
CA GLN A 313 9.74 -29.08 -6.91
C GLN A 313 9.55 -28.39 -5.57
N ASP A 314 10.65 -27.91 -4.99
CA ASP A 314 10.66 -27.29 -3.66
C ASP A 314 10.49 -25.77 -3.72
N PHE A 315 10.35 -25.20 -4.93
CA PHE A 315 10.26 -23.77 -5.17
C PHE A 315 11.44 -23.02 -4.53
N THR A 316 12.67 -23.47 -4.78
CA THR A 316 13.88 -22.85 -4.23
C THR A 316 14.85 -22.41 -5.33
N ILE A 317 15.46 -21.23 -5.15
CA ILE A 317 16.54 -20.71 -5.98
C ILE A 317 17.71 -20.31 -5.08
N HIS A 318 18.90 -20.80 -5.40
CA HIS A 318 20.14 -20.45 -4.74
C HIS A 318 21.09 -19.76 -5.72
N ILE A 319 21.71 -18.66 -5.30
CA ILE A 319 22.69 -17.92 -6.10
C ILE A 319 23.99 -17.81 -5.33
N SER A 320 25.10 -18.11 -6.01
CA SER A 320 26.46 -18.01 -5.47
C SER A 320 26.94 -16.55 -5.44
N LEU A 321 27.46 -16.11 -4.29
CA LEU A 321 28.01 -14.77 -4.08
C LEU A 321 29.50 -14.65 -4.41
N MET A 322 30.16 -15.75 -4.81
CA MET A 322 31.57 -15.73 -5.19
C MET A 322 31.87 -14.90 -6.46
N TYR A 323 30.83 -14.61 -7.25
CA TYR A 323 30.95 -13.88 -8.50
C TYR A 323 30.73 -12.37 -8.33
N ALA A 324 31.19 -11.59 -9.31
CA ALA A 324 30.95 -10.14 -9.36
C ALA A 324 29.44 -9.81 -9.34
N PRO A 325 29.01 -8.68 -8.74
CA PRO A 325 27.59 -8.33 -8.61
C PRO A 325 26.80 -8.32 -9.92
N GLU A 326 27.46 -8.00 -11.03
CA GLU A 326 26.92 -8.00 -12.39
C GLU A 326 26.51 -9.41 -12.84
N VAL A 327 27.36 -10.39 -12.55
CA VAL A 327 27.18 -11.80 -12.88
C VAL A 327 26.09 -12.38 -11.99
N VAL A 328 26.14 -12.11 -10.68
CA VAL A 328 25.08 -12.49 -9.73
C VAL A 328 23.72 -11.98 -10.19
N ASN A 329 23.63 -10.73 -10.65
CA ASN A 329 22.38 -10.16 -11.13
C ASN A 329 21.87 -10.82 -12.42
N PHE A 330 22.75 -11.08 -13.38
CA PHE A 330 22.40 -11.78 -14.62
C PHE A 330 21.96 -13.22 -14.35
N THR A 331 22.74 -13.98 -13.57
CA THR A 331 22.39 -15.34 -13.14
C THR A 331 21.06 -15.36 -12.38
N THR A 332 20.80 -14.40 -11.49
CA THR A 332 19.49 -14.31 -10.82
C THR A 332 18.33 -14.12 -11.82
N ALA A 333 18.54 -13.31 -12.87
CA ALA A 333 17.53 -13.13 -13.92
C ALA A 333 17.40 -14.36 -14.83
N HIS A 334 18.50 -15.12 -15.04
CA HIS A 334 18.52 -16.38 -15.75
C HIS A 334 17.71 -17.45 -15.00
N GLU A 335 17.93 -17.63 -13.70
CA GLU A 335 17.14 -18.55 -12.86
C GLU A 335 15.65 -18.17 -12.81
N LEU A 336 15.36 -16.87 -12.81
CA LEU A 336 13.99 -16.38 -12.97
C LEU A 336 13.40 -16.79 -14.34
N GLY A 337 14.19 -16.78 -15.40
CA GLY A 337 13.81 -17.30 -16.72
C GLY A 337 13.39 -18.77 -16.64
N HIS A 338 14.17 -19.61 -15.95
CA HIS A 338 13.80 -21.00 -15.70
C HIS A 338 12.48 -21.13 -14.94
N ALA A 339 12.31 -20.37 -13.85
CA ALA A 339 11.10 -20.40 -13.04
C ALA A 339 9.82 -20.04 -13.83
N LEU A 340 9.96 -19.23 -14.88
CA LEU A 340 8.84 -18.74 -15.69
C LEU A 340 8.56 -19.57 -16.93
N LEU A 341 9.58 -20.18 -17.54
CA LEU A 341 9.47 -20.79 -18.87
C LEU A 341 9.48 -22.32 -18.85
N HIS A 342 10.10 -22.95 -17.84
CA HIS A 342 10.51 -24.35 -17.94
C HIS A 342 9.91 -25.22 -16.82
N ASP A 343 9.29 -26.34 -17.22
CA ASP A 343 8.57 -27.27 -16.33
C ASP A 343 9.41 -28.49 -15.90
N GLN A 344 10.53 -28.76 -16.58
CA GLN A 344 11.29 -29.98 -16.33
C GLN A 344 11.89 -30.01 -14.92
N ILE A 345 11.75 -31.18 -14.31
CA ILE A 345 11.92 -31.50 -12.88
C ILE A 345 13.41 -31.64 -12.48
N GLU A 346 14.33 -31.07 -13.25
CA GLU A 346 15.77 -31.23 -13.01
C GLU A 346 16.35 -30.06 -12.23
N LEU A 347 17.30 -30.39 -11.36
CA LEU A 347 18.11 -29.40 -10.64
C LEU A 347 19.07 -28.76 -11.65
N HIS A 348 18.69 -27.60 -12.18
CA HIS A 348 19.51 -26.85 -13.12
C HIS A 348 20.68 -26.21 -12.40
N ARG A 349 21.86 -26.18 -13.05
CA ARG A 349 23.11 -25.62 -12.52
C ARG A 349 23.66 -24.67 -13.57
N ASP A 350 23.52 -23.37 -13.37
CA ASP A 350 24.02 -22.35 -14.29
C ASP A 350 25.52 -22.09 -14.08
N ILE A 351 26.21 -21.76 -15.18
CA ILE A 351 27.60 -21.32 -15.24
C ILE A 351 27.62 -19.92 -15.87
N PRO A 352 28.41 -18.96 -15.38
CA PRO A 352 28.43 -17.60 -15.92
C PRO A 352 28.72 -17.53 -17.43
N LEU A 353 28.06 -16.60 -18.13
CA LEU A 353 28.36 -16.27 -19.52
C LEU A 353 29.70 -15.52 -19.63
N ASP A 354 30.75 -16.23 -20.04
CA ASP A 354 32.11 -15.68 -20.22
C ASP A 354 32.57 -15.60 -21.70
N GLY A 355 31.73 -16.04 -22.65
CA GLY A 355 32.03 -16.03 -24.08
C GLY A 355 32.88 -17.20 -24.59
N SER A 356 33.10 -18.24 -23.78
CA SER A 356 33.80 -19.49 -24.14
C SER A 356 33.06 -20.31 -25.21
N GLU A 357 33.75 -21.26 -25.87
CA GLU A 357 33.12 -22.19 -26.83
C GLU A 357 32.03 -23.06 -26.20
N ILE A 358 32.10 -23.30 -24.90
CA ILE A 358 31.09 -24.02 -24.10
C ILE A 358 29.76 -23.25 -24.12
N ALA A 359 29.80 -21.90 -24.10
CA ALA A 359 28.61 -21.07 -24.23
C ALA A 359 27.93 -21.17 -25.62
N LYS A 360 28.64 -21.60 -26.67
CA LYS A 360 28.08 -21.73 -28.04
C LYS A 360 27.24 -22.98 -28.24
N ASN A 361 27.42 -24.01 -27.41
CA ASN A 361 26.69 -25.29 -27.47
C ASN A 361 25.64 -25.44 -26.35
N ARG A 362 25.10 -24.32 -25.84
CA ARG A 362 24.03 -24.32 -24.82
C ARG A 362 22.73 -24.94 -25.36
N SER A 363 22.03 -25.66 -24.49
CA SER A 363 20.72 -26.22 -24.80
C SER A 363 19.71 -25.11 -25.15
N ILE A 364 18.61 -25.47 -25.82
CA ILE A 364 17.56 -24.49 -26.15
C ILE A 364 17.00 -23.85 -24.87
N VAL A 365 16.88 -24.61 -23.80
CA VAL A 365 16.38 -24.16 -22.48
C VAL A 365 17.29 -23.07 -21.91
N GLU A 366 18.60 -23.34 -21.83
CA GLU A 366 19.59 -22.38 -21.33
C GLU A 366 19.60 -21.09 -22.17
N ARG A 367 19.48 -21.23 -23.49
CA ARG A 367 19.40 -20.07 -24.41
C ARG A 367 18.14 -19.25 -24.17
N GLN A 368 17.00 -19.88 -23.87
CA GLN A 368 15.75 -19.19 -23.58
C GLN A 368 15.83 -18.42 -22.25
N ALA A 369 16.44 -19.02 -21.22
CA ALA A 369 16.70 -18.37 -19.94
C ALA A 369 17.68 -17.18 -20.08
N ASP A 370 18.76 -17.33 -20.85
CA ASP A 370 19.70 -16.24 -21.16
C ASP A 370 19.03 -15.08 -21.89
N LYS A 371 18.18 -15.40 -22.88
CA LYS A 371 17.39 -14.40 -23.63
C LYS A 371 16.43 -13.67 -22.71
N PHE A 372 15.73 -14.39 -21.83
CA PHE A 372 14.86 -13.79 -20.84
C PHE A 372 15.66 -12.84 -19.92
N ALA A 373 16.80 -13.28 -19.38
CA ALA A 373 17.66 -12.47 -18.52
C ALA A 373 18.11 -11.18 -19.23
N ALA A 374 18.55 -11.29 -20.49
CA ALA A 374 18.94 -10.16 -21.31
C ALA A 374 17.78 -9.19 -21.55
N TYR A 375 16.59 -9.68 -21.89
CA TYR A 375 15.42 -8.83 -22.16
C TYR A 375 14.86 -8.18 -20.90
N PHE A 376 14.88 -8.91 -19.79
CA PHE A 376 14.42 -8.43 -18.49
C PHE A 376 15.34 -7.33 -17.94
N LEU A 377 16.65 -7.56 -17.93
CA LEU A 377 17.63 -6.63 -17.37
C LEU A 377 17.97 -5.49 -18.34
N MET A 378 17.90 -5.72 -19.65
CA MET A 378 18.26 -4.74 -20.68
C MET A 378 17.08 -4.53 -21.67
N PRO A 379 15.98 -3.87 -21.22
CA PRO A 379 14.83 -3.59 -22.07
C PRO A 379 15.25 -2.82 -23.34
N SER A 380 14.82 -3.29 -24.50
CA SER A 380 15.25 -2.78 -25.81
C SER A 380 15.07 -1.26 -25.94
N LYS A 381 13.91 -0.73 -25.53
CA LYS A 381 13.63 0.71 -25.59
C LYS A 381 14.60 1.54 -24.73
N THR A 382 14.92 1.08 -23.53
CA THR A 382 15.81 1.79 -22.59
C THR A 382 17.25 1.74 -23.05
N VAL A 383 17.71 0.59 -23.55
CA VAL A 383 19.06 0.46 -24.11
C VAL A 383 19.23 1.40 -25.31
N LYS A 384 18.28 1.39 -26.26
CA LYS A 384 18.32 2.26 -27.44
C LYS A 384 18.33 3.75 -27.07
N GLN A 385 17.50 4.15 -26.11
CA GLN A 385 17.43 5.54 -25.63
C GLN A 385 18.78 6.00 -25.03
N LEU A 386 19.33 5.24 -24.09
CA LEU A 386 20.62 5.60 -23.45
C LEU A 386 21.77 5.53 -24.46
N PHE A 387 21.75 4.56 -25.37
CA PHE A 387 22.73 4.46 -26.44
C PHE A 387 22.73 5.70 -27.33
N GLN A 388 21.56 6.13 -27.79
CA GLN A 388 21.43 7.33 -28.61
C GLN A 388 21.84 8.60 -27.85
N GLU A 389 21.51 8.68 -26.55
CA GLU A 389 21.93 9.78 -25.68
C GLU A 389 23.46 9.88 -25.56
N PHE A 390 24.13 8.74 -25.36
CA PHE A 390 25.58 8.71 -25.12
C PHE A 390 26.40 8.82 -26.41
N PHE A 391 26.01 8.10 -27.46
CA PHE A 391 26.80 7.98 -28.69
C PHE A 391 26.28 8.86 -29.83
N GLN A 392 25.15 9.54 -29.65
CA GLN A 392 24.56 10.50 -30.60
C GLN A 392 24.29 9.86 -31.98
N THR A 393 24.00 8.56 -32.00
CA THR A 393 23.70 7.78 -33.20
C THR A 393 22.73 6.65 -32.87
N GLU A 394 21.95 6.21 -33.87
CA GLU A 394 21.10 5.03 -33.76
C GLU A 394 21.87 3.73 -34.02
N GLN A 395 22.98 3.80 -34.74
CA GLN A 395 23.89 2.68 -35.00
C GLN A 395 25.33 3.18 -35.01
N PHE A 396 26.20 2.56 -34.22
CA PHE A 396 27.61 2.92 -34.12
C PHE A 396 28.43 2.17 -35.17
N GLN A 397 29.22 2.93 -35.93
CA GLN A 397 30.14 2.44 -36.95
C GLN A 397 31.48 3.15 -36.81
N ILE A 398 32.58 2.45 -37.09
CA ILE A 398 33.92 3.05 -37.07
C ILE A 398 34.09 3.93 -38.31
N ASN A 399 34.13 5.24 -38.10
CA ASN A 399 34.42 6.26 -39.13
C ASN A 399 35.26 7.40 -38.52
N GLU A 400 35.65 8.38 -39.34
CA GLU A 400 36.50 9.50 -38.91
C GLU A 400 35.95 10.24 -37.68
N ASN A 401 34.64 10.48 -37.63
CA ASN A 401 34.01 11.22 -36.55
C ASN A 401 33.95 10.38 -35.27
N THR A 402 33.45 9.14 -35.35
CA THR A 402 33.28 8.27 -34.18
C THR A 402 34.62 7.86 -33.57
N SER A 403 35.66 7.63 -34.40
CA SER A 403 37.00 7.28 -33.92
C SER A 403 37.66 8.44 -33.17
N ARG A 404 37.49 9.67 -33.67
CA ARG A 404 37.97 10.88 -33.01
C ARG A 404 37.23 11.13 -31.70
N MET A 405 35.91 10.98 -31.68
CA MET A 405 35.07 11.20 -30.48
C MET A 405 35.28 10.14 -29.40
N LEU A 406 35.62 8.90 -29.76
CA LEU A 406 35.77 7.78 -28.84
C LEU A 406 37.18 7.71 -28.24
N ALA A 407 38.22 7.87 -29.06
CA ALA A 407 39.61 7.62 -28.65
C ALA A 407 40.62 8.64 -29.20
N ASN A 408 40.15 9.73 -29.83
CA ASN A 408 41.00 10.75 -30.45
C ASN A 408 42.05 10.17 -31.42
N CYS A 409 41.66 9.18 -32.23
CA CYS A 409 42.52 8.50 -33.19
C CYS A 409 41.84 8.36 -34.55
N SER A 410 42.61 7.93 -35.56
CA SER A 410 42.09 7.61 -36.89
C SER A 410 41.33 6.27 -36.90
N PRO A 411 40.40 6.04 -37.85
CA PRO A 411 39.71 4.76 -38.02
C PRO A 411 40.67 3.57 -38.20
N ALA A 412 41.79 3.79 -38.89
CA ALA A 412 42.81 2.77 -39.11
C ALA A 412 43.54 2.38 -37.82
N GLU A 413 43.80 3.35 -36.93
CA GLU A 413 44.39 3.08 -35.61
C GLU A 413 43.42 2.32 -34.71
N LEU A 414 42.15 2.72 -34.70
CA LEU A 414 41.12 2.05 -33.89
C LEU A 414 40.92 0.58 -34.33
N ARG A 415 40.92 0.32 -35.65
CA ARG A 415 40.82 -1.04 -36.22
C ARG A 415 42.05 -1.92 -35.98
N LYS A 416 43.18 -1.38 -35.50
CA LYS A 416 44.30 -2.23 -35.02
C LYS A 416 43.97 -2.92 -33.70
N THR A 417 43.16 -2.27 -32.87
CA THR A 417 42.75 -2.78 -31.55
C THR A 417 41.42 -3.51 -31.56
N ILE A 418 40.53 -3.18 -32.49
CA ILE A 418 39.20 -3.77 -32.64
C ILE A 418 39.21 -4.68 -33.86
N ARG A 419 39.20 -6.00 -33.65
CA ARG A 419 39.41 -6.97 -34.75
C ARG A 419 38.11 -7.40 -35.41
N ASP A 420 37.04 -7.47 -34.64
CA ASP A 420 35.73 -7.92 -35.08
C ASP A 420 34.59 -7.08 -34.46
N GLN A 421 33.35 -7.41 -34.83
CA GLN A 421 32.16 -6.76 -34.31
C GLN A 421 32.03 -6.91 -32.79
N ARG A 422 32.44 -8.05 -32.22
CA ARG A 422 32.31 -8.30 -30.79
C ARG A 422 33.28 -7.45 -29.97
N ASP A 423 34.51 -7.24 -30.45
CA ASP A 423 35.46 -6.31 -29.84
C ASP A 423 34.91 -4.88 -29.83
N LEU A 424 34.25 -4.45 -30.91
CA LEU A 424 33.60 -3.15 -30.99
C LEU A 424 32.46 -3.05 -29.95
N SER A 425 31.59 -4.06 -29.90
CA SER A 425 30.49 -4.13 -28.94
C SER A 425 30.97 -4.10 -27.49
N ARG A 426 32.04 -4.82 -27.16
CA ARG A 426 32.67 -4.79 -25.82
C ARG A 426 33.23 -3.41 -25.48
N LEU A 427 33.87 -2.76 -26.44
CA LEU A 427 34.40 -1.40 -26.25
C LEU A 427 33.27 -0.43 -25.95
N ILE A 428 32.18 -0.47 -26.71
CA ILE A 428 31.03 0.41 -26.53
C ILE A 428 30.29 0.10 -25.22
N ALA A 429 30.11 -1.18 -24.88
CA ALA A 429 29.46 -1.60 -23.65
C ALA A 429 30.16 -1.10 -22.37
N LYS A 430 31.50 -1.08 -22.37
CA LYS A 430 32.33 -0.60 -21.23
C LYS A 430 32.76 0.86 -21.33
N CYS A 431 32.36 1.56 -22.40
CA CYS A 431 32.75 2.94 -22.63
C CYS A 431 32.16 3.87 -21.55
N GLU A 432 32.98 4.77 -21.01
CA GLU A 432 32.58 5.77 -19.99
C GLU A 432 32.78 7.20 -20.47
N PHE A 433 33.10 7.38 -21.74
CA PHE A 433 33.44 8.68 -22.30
C PHE A 433 33.22 8.71 -23.81
N TYR A 434 32.50 9.71 -24.30
CA TYR A 434 32.34 9.95 -25.73
C TYR A 434 32.14 11.44 -26.00
N ASN A 435 32.82 11.99 -27.01
CA ASN A 435 32.68 13.39 -27.42
C ASN A 435 32.83 14.38 -26.24
N ILE A 436 33.88 14.21 -25.43
CA ILE A 436 34.20 15.10 -24.29
C ILE A 436 33.19 15.00 -23.13
N ARG A 437 32.23 14.05 -23.19
CA ARG A 437 31.25 13.83 -22.14
C ARG A 437 31.55 12.54 -21.38
N PRO A 438 31.90 12.61 -20.08
CA PRO A 438 31.96 11.43 -19.25
C PRO A 438 30.54 10.95 -18.90
N PHE A 439 30.34 9.64 -18.85
CA PHE A 439 29.11 9.00 -18.40
C PHE A 439 29.42 7.64 -17.78
N ARG A 440 28.48 7.08 -17.03
CA ARG A 440 28.59 5.72 -16.53
C ARG A 440 28.33 4.74 -17.68
N SER A 441 29.17 3.72 -17.85
CA SER A 441 29.00 2.78 -18.97
C SER A 441 27.64 2.08 -18.96
N LEU A 442 27.17 1.67 -20.15
CA LEU A 442 25.93 0.92 -20.29
C LEU A 442 25.95 -0.36 -19.42
N SER A 443 27.04 -1.13 -19.43
CA SER A 443 27.18 -2.32 -18.57
C SER A 443 26.98 -2.00 -17.09
N LYS A 444 27.58 -0.90 -16.61
CA LYS A 444 27.46 -0.46 -15.22
C LYS A 444 26.08 0.12 -14.88
N ILE A 445 25.38 0.76 -15.83
CA ILE A 445 24.03 1.31 -15.63
C ILE A 445 23.01 0.17 -15.48
N PHE A 446 23.08 -0.83 -16.34
CA PHE A 446 22.18 -1.99 -16.31
C PHE A 446 22.61 -3.08 -15.32
N ASN A 447 23.78 -2.92 -14.68
CA ASN A 447 24.34 -3.87 -13.72
C ASN A 447 24.45 -5.29 -14.29
N VAL A 448 25.08 -5.39 -15.46
CA VAL A 448 25.35 -6.61 -16.20
C VAL A 448 26.80 -6.62 -16.68
N SER A 449 27.32 -7.80 -17.03
CA SER A 449 28.69 -7.90 -17.53
C SER A 449 28.87 -7.15 -18.85
N VAL A 450 30.12 -6.76 -19.14
CA VAL A 450 30.48 -6.15 -20.43
C VAL A 450 30.11 -7.08 -21.59
N GLU A 451 30.28 -8.39 -21.41
CA GLU A 451 29.94 -9.38 -22.43
C GLU A 451 28.43 -9.44 -22.69
N ALA A 452 27.61 -9.49 -21.63
CA ALA A 452 26.16 -9.53 -21.76
C ALA A 452 25.61 -8.26 -22.45
N MET A 453 26.13 -7.09 -22.08
CA MET A 453 25.77 -5.84 -22.75
C MET A 453 26.23 -5.82 -24.20
N ALA A 454 27.44 -6.29 -24.51
CA ALA A 454 27.94 -6.37 -25.88
C ALA A 454 27.05 -7.24 -26.78
N ILE A 455 26.64 -8.41 -26.30
CA ILE A 455 25.67 -9.28 -26.98
C ILE A 455 24.36 -8.52 -27.24
N ARG A 456 23.84 -7.84 -26.22
CA ARG A 456 22.57 -7.11 -26.33
C ARG A 456 22.63 -5.96 -27.34
N LEU A 457 23.75 -5.26 -27.42
CA LEU A 457 23.94 -4.20 -28.42
C LEU A 457 23.91 -4.76 -29.85
N GLU A 458 24.48 -5.94 -30.09
CA GLU A 458 24.44 -6.62 -31.38
C GLU A 458 23.02 -7.10 -31.73
N GLU A 459 22.30 -7.70 -30.77
CA GLU A 459 20.92 -8.13 -30.97
C GLU A 459 19.97 -7.00 -31.35
N LEU A 460 20.23 -5.80 -30.85
CA LEU A 460 19.44 -4.60 -31.12
C LEU A 460 19.87 -3.86 -32.39
N ASP A 461 20.84 -4.40 -33.15
CA ASP A 461 21.44 -3.84 -34.35
C ASP A 461 22.06 -2.44 -34.12
N LEU A 462 22.58 -2.21 -32.92
CA LEU A 462 23.16 -0.93 -32.51
C LEU A 462 24.63 -0.79 -32.93
N ILE A 463 25.29 -1.89 -33.28
CA ILE A 463 26.71 -1.93 -33.67
C ILE A 463 26.81 -2.50 -35.08
N LYS A 464 27.54 -1.81 -35.95
CA LYS A 464 27.88 -2.30 -37.29
C LYS A 464 29.37 -2.10 -37.53
N TYR A 465 30.05 -3.19 -37.86
CA TYR A 465 31.51 -3.25 -37.97
C TYR A 465 32.03 -3.05 -39.40
#